data_AF-A0A2S3H4W4-F1
#
_entry.id   AF-A0A2S3H4W4-F1
#
_cell.length_a   1.000
_cell.length_b   1.000
_cell.length_c   1.000
_cell.angle_alpha   90.00
_cell.angle_beta   90.00
_cell.angle_gamma   90.00
#
_symmetry.space_group_name_H-M   'P 1'
#
loop_
_entity.id
_entity.type
_entity.pdbx_description
1 polymer ?
#
loop_
_entity_poly.entity_id
_entity_poly.type
_entity_poly.pdbx_seq_one_letter_code
_entity_poly.pdbx_strand_id
1 'polypeptide(L)'
;MASPDLFQNVAFSDFSAAAAPAAEGATAAFGVAAATGGPRLSLVKAGKPEVEPTIEIDLSDAQIFKLGPSEWLCLCGESEAKAGVEEKSFSRAIKVVLRTEAESKAFSLAFQRWKHQVISGKAGEPLENGSIIASKSKFDTKIEASSAKMYFHYYGQLLHQQNMLQDFVRTGTYYAAVMENRSDFEGRVVVDVGAGSGILSLFAAQAGARHVYAVEASEMAEHAQRLICGNPSLGQRITVIKGKVEEVELPEKADILISEPMGTLLVNERMLESYVIARDRFLAPDGKMFPTTGRIHMAPFSDEYLYVEMANKALFWQQHNFFGVDLTPLHGSAFQGYFSQPVVDAFDPRLLISPPTYHTLDFTSMKEEELYEIDIPLSFVASVGTRVHGLACWFDVLFNGSTVQRWLTTAPGSPTTHWYQLRCVLSQPLYVMAGQEITGRLHLVAHSAQSYTIYLTMSAKMWGVGAEQGGILQTSTGKLELKEPYYRLSQPQSYMLQQDQQQQQLPSLQPQS
;
A
#
# COMPACT_ATOMS: atom_id res chain seq x y z
N MET A 1 37.57 -14.69 -10.46
CA MET A 1 37.78 -13.23 -10.38
C MET A 1 37.08 -12.61 -11.58
N ALA A 2 36.12 -11.72 -11.35
CA ALA A 2 35.48 -11.00 -12.46
C ALA A 2 36.48 -10.02 -13.09
N SER A 3 36.48 -9.91 -14.43
CA SER A 3 37.27 -8.90 -15.13
C SER A 3 36.85 -7.49 -14.66
N PRO A 4 37.79 -6.55 -14.45
CA PRO A 4 37.43 -5.17 -14.12
C PRO A 4 36.64 -4.54 -15.26
N ASP A 5 35.60 -3.76 -14.93
CA ASP A 5 34.91 -2.91 -15.92
C ASP A 5 35.82 -1.71 -16.21
N LEU A 6 36.36 -1.64 -17.43
CA LEU A 6 37.39 -0.68 -17.84
C LEU A 6 36.82 0.37 -18.81
N PHE A 7 37.07 1.64 -18.50
CA PHE A 7 36.74 2.79 -19.32
C PHE A 7 38.03 3.52 -19.65
N GLN A 8 38.44 3.48 -20.92
CA GLN A 8 39.69 4.11 -21.38
C GLN A 8 39.44 5.52 -21.91
N ASN A 9 40.49 6.35 -21.92
CA ASN A 9 40.46 7.72 -22.44
C ASN A 9 39.41 8.61 -21.76
N VAL A 10 39.26 8.45 -20.46
CA VAL A 10 38.40 9.26 -19.59
C VAL A 10 39.15 10.53 -19.21
N ALA A 11 38.44 11.64 -19.02
CA ALA A 11 38.99 12.83 -18.39
C ALA A 11 38.46 12.96 -16.96
N PHE A 12 39.31 13.30 -15.99
CA PHE A 12 38.86 13.56 -14.62
C PHE A 12 39.53 14.77 -13.98
N SER A 13 38.81 15.44 -13.08
CA SER A 13 39.31 16.57 -12.29
C SER A 13 38.84 16.46 -10.84
N ASP A 14 39.77 16.64 -9.91
CA ASP A 14 39.49 16.66 -8.48
C ASP A 14 39.24 18.10 -8.03
N PHE A 15 38.02 18.40 -7.60
CA PHE A 15 37.64 19.73 -7.14
C PHE A 15 38.04 20.01 -5.70
N SER A 16 38.47 19.01 -4.94
CA SER A 16 38.85 19.16 -3.54
C SER A 16 40.34 19.48 -3.36
N ALA A 17 41.15 19.35 -4.41
CA ALA A 17 42.56 19.75 -4.41
C ALA A 17 42.71 21.10 -5.14
N ALA A 18 43.24 22.12 -4.45
CA ALA A 18 43.46 23.44 -5.03
C ALA A 18 44.33 23.33 -6.30
N ALA A 19 43.76 23.69 -7.45
CA ALA A 19 44.41 23.80 -8.76
C ALA A 19 45.07 22.51 -9.31
N ALA A 20 44.38 21.37 -9.25
CA ALA A 20 44.80 20.18 -10.01
C ALA A 20 44.34 20.27 -11.50
N PRO A 21 45.25 20.20 -12.49
CA PRO A 21 44.87 20.18 -13.90
C PRO A 21 44.09 18.90 -14.24
N ALA A 22 43.10 19.02 -15.13
CA ALA A 22 42.32 17.87 -15.62
C ALA A 22 43.26 16.84 -16.24
N ALA A 23 43.12 15.59 -15.82
CA ALA A 23 43.88 14.49 -16.40
C ALA A 23 43.12 13.96 -17.62
N GLU A 24 43.70 14.11 -18.81
CA GLU A 24 43.15 13.58 -20.06
C GLU A 24 43.81 12.25 -20.42
N GLY A 25 43.09 11.40 -21.16
CA GLY A 25 43.59 10.08 -21.56
C GLY A 25 43.69 9.05 -20.42
N ALA A 26 43.01 9.28 -19.30
CA ALA A 26 43.04 8.40 -18.14
C ALA A 26 42.21 7.12 -18.34
N THR A 27 42.45 6.13 -17.49
CA THR A 27 41.63 4.91 -17.40
C THR A 27 40.86 4.93 -16.09
N ALA A 28 39.55 4.75 -16.16
CA ALA A 28 38.69 4.49 -15.02
C ALA A 28 38.37 2.99 -14.96
N ALA A 29 38.69 2.35 -13.84
CA ALA A 29 38.54 0.92 -13.64
C ALA A 29 37.70 0.64 -12.40
N PHE A 30 36.64 -0.13 -12.54
CA PHE A 30 35.95 -0.71 -11.39
C PHE A 30 36.56 -2.07 -11.07
N GLY A 31 36.92 -2.28 -9.82
CA GLY A 31 37.61 -3.48 -9.37
C GLY A 31 37.52 -3.69 -7.87
N VAL A 32 38.18 -4.73 -7.38
CA VAL A 32 38.33 -4.99 -5.95
C VAL A 32 39.71 -4.51 -5.50
N ALA A 33 39.79 -3.75 -4.41
CA ALA A 33 41.05 -3.28 -3.86
C ALA A 33 41.90 -4.45 -3.35
N ALA A 34 43.18 -4.51 -3.75
CA ALA A 34 44.08 -5.58 -3.34
C ALA A 34 44.34 -5.60 -1.81
N ALA A 35 44.23 -4.45 -1.14
CA ALA A 35 44.52 -4.32 0.29
C ALA A 35 43.31 -4.54 1.22
N THR A 36 42.09 -4.16 0.80
CA THR A 36 40.89 -4.17 1.65
C THR A 36 39.81 -5.13 1.18
N GLY A 37 39.92 -5.71 -0.02
CA GLY A 37 38.90 -6.63 -0.57
C GLY A 37 37.56 -5.97 -0.92
N GLY A 38 37.43 -4.65 -0.76
CA GLY A 38 36.23 -3.88 -1.08
C GLY A 38 36.23 -3.38 -2.52
N PRO A 39 35.06 -3.18 -3.14
CA PRO A 39 34.96 -2.67 -4.50
C PRO A 39 35.29 -1.17 -4.57
N ARG A 40 36.08 -0.79 -5.58
CA ARG A 40 36.60 0.56 -5.77
C ARG A 40 36.49 1.00 -7.22
N LEU A 41 36.44 2.32 -7.40
CA LEU A 41 36.69 2.98 -8.67
C LEU A 41 38.09 3.59 -8.65
N SER A 42 38.97 3.08 -9.49
CA SER A 42 40.35 3.53 -9.63
C SER A 42 40.50 4.39 -10.88
N LEU A 43 41.03 5.60 -10.73
CA LEU A 43 41.34 6.52 -11.83
C LEU A 43 42.86 6.59 -12.01
N VAL A 44 43.35 6.19 -13.18
CA VAL A 44 44.79 6.08 -13.50
C VAL A 44 45.14 7.04 -14.64
N LYS A 45 46.06 7.97 -14.42
CA LYS A 45 46.53 8.89 -15.48
C LYS A 45 47.35 8.15 -16.54
N ALA A 46 47.27 8.59 -17.79
CA ALA A 46 48.11 8.06 -18.88
C ALA A 46 49.61 8.18 -18.55
N GLY A 47 50.37 7.10 -18.75
CA GLY A 47 51.84 7.10 -18.62
C GLY A 47 52.41 6.74 -17.24
N LYS A 48 51.59 6.38 -16.25
CA LYS A 48 52.05 5.72 -15.01
C LYS A 48 51.93 4.19 -15.13
N PRO A 49 52.85 3.39 -14.56
CA PRO A 49 52.70 1.93 -14.54
C PRO A 49 51.41 1.55 -13.81
N GLU A 50 50.72 0.51 -14.30
CA GLU A 50 49.40 0.02 -13.84
C GLU A 50 49.33 -0.38 -12.33
N VAL A 51 50.41 -0.20 -11.58
CA VAL A 51 50.59 -0.73 -10.22
C VAL A 51 50.12 0.25 -9.13
N GLU A 52 49.97 1.56 -9.43
CA GLU A 52 49.46 2.53 -8.45
C GLU A 52 48.39 3.48 -9.04
N PRO A 53 47.13 3.44 -8.55
CA PRO A 53 46.08 4.33 -9.00
C PRO A 53 46.32 5.78 -8.56
N THR A 54 45.95 6.73 -9.43
CA THR A 54 46.15 8.16 -9.15
C THR A 54 45.07 8.71 -8.22
N ILE A 55 43.86 8.18 -8.31
CA ILE A 55 42.79 8.38 -7.34
C ILE A 55 42.06 7.05 -7.14
N GLU A 56 41.84 6.66 -5.88
CA GLU A 56 40.92 5.58 -5.54
C GLU A 56 39.69 6.16 -4.85
N ILE A 57 38.53 5.66 -5.26
CA ILE A 57 37.23 5.98 -4.69
C ILE A 57 36.66 4.70 -4.09
N ASP A 58 36.41 4.71 -2.80
CA ASP A 58 35.68 3.63 -2.12
C ASP A 58 34.20 3.72 -2.48
N LEU A 59 33.66 2.66 -3.08
CA LEU A 59 32.27 2.68 -3.56
C LEU A 59 31.25 2.52 -2.45
N SER A 60 31.66 2.11 -1.25
CA SER A 60 30.79 2.00 -0.08
C SER A 60 30.17 3.35 0.30
N ASP A 61 30.99 4.40 0.25
CA ASP A 61 30.63 5.76 0.66
C ASP A 61 30.61 6.78 -0.49
N ALA A 62 30.60 6.30 -1.74
CA ALA A 62 30.56 7.16 -2.92
C ALA A 62 29.14 7.35 -3.50
N GLN A 63 28.84 8.53 -4.05
CA GLN A 63 27.64 8.81 -4.84
C GLN A 63 28.02 9.42 -6.19
N ILE A 64 27.20 9.20 -7.23
CA ILE A 64 27.39 9.85 -8.53
C ILE A 64 26.18 10.69 -8.92
N PHE A 65 26.43 11.86 -9.49
CA PHE A 65 25.42 12.78 -10.01
C PHE A 65 25.70 13.05 -11.49
N LYS A 66 24.65 13.04 -12.31
CA LYS A 66 24.79 13.35 -13.74
C LYS A 66 24.81 14.86 -13.93
N LEU A 67 25.90 15.39 -14.51
CA LEU A 67 26.03 16.81 -14.83
C LEU A 67 25.67 17.11 -16.30
N GLY A 68 25.80 16.13 -17.18
CA GLY A 68 25.54 16.27 -18.61
C GLY A 68 25.46 14.91 -19.34
N PRO A 69 25.35 14.88 -20.68
CA PRO A 69 25.23 13.64 -21.46
C PRO A 69 26.39 12.65 -21.21
N SER A 70 27.60 13.17 -21.05
CA SER A 70 28.85 12.42 -20.88
C SER A 70 29.58 12.75 -19.57
N GLU A 71 28.97 13.54 -18.68
CA GLU A 71 29.63 14.10 -17.50
C GLU A 71 28.98 13.64 -16.19
N TRP A 72 29.82 13.19 -15.25
CA TRP A 72 29.42 12.73 -13.94
C TRP A 72 30.23 13.41 -12.84
N LEU A 73 29.61 13.62 -11.68
CA LEU A 73 30.26 14.07 -10.46
C LEU A 73 30.23 12.94 -9.43
N CYS A 74 31.39 12.45 -9.04
CA CYS A 74 31.57 11.45 -8.00
C CYS A 74 31.89 12.14 -6.67
N LEU A 75 31.03 12.00 -5.66
CA LEU A 75 31.24 12.48 -4.30
C LEU A 75 31.65 11.32 -3.38
N CYS A 76 32.67 11.52 -2.54
CA CYS A 76 33.17 10.49 -1.61
C CYS A 76 33.14 11.02 -0.16
N GLY A 77 32.66 10.21 0.78
CA GLY A 77 32.68 10.51 2.22
C GLY A 77 34.01 10.20 2.91
N GLU A 78 34.26 10.80 4.07
CA GLU A 78 35.32 10.38 5.00
C GLU A 78 34.85 9.18 5.83
N SER A 79 35.65 8.11 5.87
CA SER A 79 35.43 6.98 6.77
C SER A 79 36.00 7.30 8.15
N GLU A 80 35.30 8.11 8.93
CA GLU A 80 35.42 8.12 10.40
C GLU A 80 34.04 8.33 11.03
N ALA A 81 33.46 7.26 11.56
CA ALA A 81 32.22 7.31 12.32
C ALA A 81 32.41 8.08 13.64
N LYS A 82 31.95 9.34 13.70
CA LYS A 82 31.61 9.99 14.97
C LYS A 82 30.13 9.73 15.26
N ALA A 83 29.86 9.06 16.37
CA ALA A 83 28.51 8.76 16.82
C ALA A 83 27.71 10.04 17.06
N GLY A 84 26.51 10.14 16.46
CA GLY A 84 25.44 11.00 16.96
C GLY A 84 24.95 12.16 16.08
N VAL A 85 25.32 12.26 14.79
CA VAL A 85 24.72 13.25 13.86
C VAL A 85 24.56 12.63 12.47
N GLU A 86 23.33 12.55 11.94
CA GLU A 86 23.02 12.07 10.59
C GLU A 86 23.23 13.16 9.51
N GLU A 87 24.40 13.78 9.47
CA GLU A 87 24.86 14.54 8.29
C GLU A 87 26.12 13.87 7.74
N LYS A 88 25.99 13.19 6.60
CA LYS A 88 27.15 12.63 5.90
C LYS A 88 27.90 13.76 5.19
N SER A 89 29.00 14.24 5.76
CA SER A 89 29.89 15.21 5.10
C SER A 89 30.71 14.53 4.00
N PHE A 90 30.59 14.99 2.76
CA PHE A 90 31.44 14.54 1.65
C PHE A 90 32.74 15.34 1.63
N SER A 91 33.89 14.66 1.66
CA SER A 91 35.21 15.30 1.73
C SER A 91 35.85 15.50 0.35
N ARG A 92 35.42 14.73 -0.66
CA ARG A 92 36.02 14.75 -2.00
C ARG A 92 35.01 14.76 -3.14
N ALA A 93 35.18 15.65 -4.11
CA ALA A 93 34.35 15.76 -5.31
C ALA A 93 35.19 15.62 -6.60
N ILE A 94 34.89 14.61 -7.42
CA ILE A 94 35.66 14.28 -8.61
C ILE A 94 34.74 14.30 -9.83
N LYS A 95 35.02 15.18 -10.80
CA LYS A 95 34.34 15.15 -12.09
C LYS A 95 34.96 14.06 -12.96
N VAL A 96 34.11 13.26 -13.61
CA VAL A 96 34.49 12.24 -14.58
C VAL A 96 33.76 12.51 -15.89
N VAL A 97 34.49 12.62 -16.98
CA VAL A 97 33.97 12.92 -18.32
C VAL A 97 34.33 11.77 -19.25
N LEU A 98 33.30 11.21 -19.89
CA LEU A 98 33.36 10.05 -20.77
C LEU A 98 33.19 10.47 -22.24
N ARG A 99 33.65 9.66 -23.19
CA ARG A 99 33.73 10.09 -24.60
C ARG A 99 32.36 10.10 -25.29
N THR A 100 31.48 9.18 -24.90
CA THR A 100 30.18 9.01 -25.54
C THR A 100 29.06 8.85 -24.51
N GLU A 101 27.83 9.15 -24.93
CA GLU A 101 26.65 8.92 -24.09
C GLU A 101 26.43 7.41 -23.81
N ALA A 102 26.86 6.54 -24.72
CA ALA A 102 26.82 5.09 -24.52
C ALA A 102 27.78 4.64 -23.40
N GLU A 103 29.01 5.15 -23.40
CA GLU A 103 29.98 4.93 -22.31
C GLU A 103 29.48 5.53 -20.99
N SER A 104 28.83 6.70 -21.05
CA SER A 104 28.18 7.34 -19.89
C SER A 104 27.12 6.47 -19.22
N LYS A 105 26.25 5.85 -20.03
CA LYS A 105 25.25 4.88 -19.55
C LYS A 105 25.94 3.64 -18.97
N ALA A 106 26.95 3.10 -19.66
CA ALA A 106 27.69 1.93 -19.21
C ALA A 106 28.44 2.19 -17.88
N PHE A 107 29.02 3.37 -17.71
CA PHE A 107 29.71 3.79 -16.49
C PHE A 107 28.76 3.90 -15.30
N SER A 108 27.59 4.50 -15.48
CA SER A 108 26.56 4.57 -14.43
C SER A 108 26.08 3.18 -14.01
N LEU A 109 25.85 2.28 -14.99
CA LEU A 109 25.46 0.90 -14.73
C LEU A 109 26.56 0.12 -14.00
N ALA A 110 27.83 0.29 -14.38
CA ALA A 110 28.95 -0.30 -13.69
C ALA A 110 29.06 0.22 -12.25
N PHE A 111 28.97 1.53 -12.03
CA PHE A 111 28.99 2.13 -10.70
C PHE A 111 27.90 1.54 -9.79
N GLN A 112 26.66 1.46 -10.28
CA GLN A 112 25.55 0.88 -9.51
C GLN A 112 25.77 -0.60 -9.20
N ARG A 113 26.26 -1.37 -10.18
CA ARG A 113 26.56 -2.80 -10.01
C ARG A 113 27.63 -3.03 -8.93
N TRP A 114 28.74 -2.31 -9.00
CA TRP A 114 29.85 -2.45 -8.05
C TRP A 114 29.50 -1.89 -6.66
N LYS A 115 28.73 -0.80 -6.57
CA LYS A 115 28.23 -0.30 -5.29
C LYS A 115 27.26 -1.28 -4.63
N HIS A 116 26.41 -1.94 -5.41
CA HIS A 116 25.48 -2.93 -4.87
C HIS A 116 26.20 -4.17 -4.29
N GLN A 117 27.35 -4.55 -4.85
CA GLN A 117 28.19 -5.61 -4.28
C GLN A 117 28.64 -5.28 -2.85
N VAL A 118 28.94 -4.01 -2.52
CA VAL A 118 29.26 -3.57 -1.15
C VAL A 118 28.10 -3.88 -0.20
N ILE A 119 26.89 -3.47 -0.58
CA ILE A 119 25.70 -3.48 0.29
C ILE A 119 25.26 -4.93 0.61
N SER A 120 25.53 -5.87 -0.30
CA SER A 120 25.15 -7.28 -0.15
C SER A 120 26.09 -8.14 0.71
N GLY A 121 27.23 -7.60 1.16
CA GLY A 121 28.13 -8.26 2.13
C GLY A 121 28.79 -9.57 1.70
N LYS A 122 28.77 -9.93 0.41
CA LYS A 122 29.39 -11.17 -0.10
C LYS A 122 30.55 -10.89 -1.05
N ALA A 123 31.77 -11.06 -0.55
CA ALA A 123 32.94 -11.21 -1.39
C ALA A 123 32.87 -12.58 -2.09
N GLY A 124 32.58 -12.56 -3.39
CA GLY A 124 32.92 -13.63 -4.34
C GLY A 124 32.15 -14.94 -4.22
N GLU A 125 30.98 -15.03 -4.88
CA GLU A 125 30.60 -16.19 -5.70
C GLU A 125 29.72 -15.72 -6.87
N PRO A 126 29.96 -16.18 -8.12
CA PRO A 126 29.05 -15.90 -9.22
C PRO A 126 27.83 -16.82 -9.10
N LEU A 127 26.66 -16.27 -8.78
CA LEU A 127 25.41 -17.01 -8.89
C LEU A 127 25.00 -17.09 -10.36
N GLU A 128 24.75 -18.30 -10.85
CA GLU A 128 24.13 -18.54 -12.15
C GLU A 128 22.75 -17.88 -12.18
N ASN A 129 22.45 -17.24 -13.31
CA ASN A 129 21.25 -16.47 -13.61
C ASN A 129 21.22 -15.04 -13.06
N GLY A 130 22.07 -14.16 -13.58
CA GLY A 130 21.71 -12.85 -14.18
C GLY A 130 20.76 -11.86 -13.47
N SER A 131 20.31 -12.09 -12.24
CA SER A 131 19.39 -11.20 -11.53
C SER A 131 20.18 -10.23 -10.67
N ILE A 132 20.28 -9.00 -11.17
CA ILE A 132 20.73 -7.83 -10.42
C ILE A 132 19.78 -7.69 -9.22
N ILE A 133 20.27 -7.84 -8.00
CA ILE A 133 19.52 -7.42 -6.82
C ILE A 133 19.48 -5.89 -6.91
N ALA A 134 18.32 -5.32 -7.20
CA ALA A 134 18.12 -3.88 -7.08
C ALA A 134 18.16 -3.52 -5.58
N SER A 135 18.62 -2.32 -5.24
CA SER A 135 18.36 -1.78 -3.90
C SER A 135 16.85 -1.81 -3.67
N LYS A 136 16.38 -2.74 -2.84
CA LYS A 136 14.95 -2.88 -2.57
C LYS A 136 14.48 -1.63 -1.83
N SER A 137 13.42 -1.00 -2.32
CA SER A 137 12.78 0.08 -1.56
C SER A 137 12.13 -0.46 -0.28
N LYS A 138 11.73 0.45 0.61
CA LYS A 138 10.93 0.08 1.80
C LYS A 138 9.69 -0.73 1.40
N PHE A 139 9.06 -0.37 0.28
CA PHE A 139 7.93 -1.11 -0.29
C PHE A 139 8.31 -2.54 -0.71
N ASP A 140 9.37 -2.71 -1.51
CA ASP A 140 9.81 -4.02 -2.03
C ASP A 140 10.32 -4.98 -0.95
N THR A 141 10.65 -4.45 0.23
CA THR A 141 11.05 -5.25 1.39
C THR A 141 9.85 -5.83 2.12
N LYS A 142 8.71 -5.13 2.11
CA LYS A 142 7.50 -5.50 2.85
C LYS A 142 6.55 -6.32 2.00
N ILE A 143 6.50 -6.03 0.71
CA ILE A 143 5.52 -6.55 -0.21
C ILE A 143 6.16 -7.57 -1.14
N GLU A 144 5.48 -8.70 -1.32
CA GLU A 144 5.91 -9.70 -2.30
C GLU A 144 5.77 -9.17 -3.73
N ALA A 145 6.76 -9.46 -4.57
CA ALA A 145 6.85 -8.90 -5.92
C ALA A 145 5.65 -9.26 -6.81
N SER A 146 5.05 -10.44 -6.64
CA SER A 146 3.84 -10.87 -7.35
C SER A 146 2.64 -10.00 -6.99
N SER A 147 2.40 -9.75 -5.70
CA SER A 147 1.31 -8.90 -5.22
C SER A 147 1.50 -7.46 -5.68
N ALA A 148 2.72 -6.91 -5.53
CA ALA A 148 3.07 -5.59 -6.04
C ALA A 148 2.77 -5.44 -7.54
N LYS A 149 3.20 -6.42 -8.35
CA LYS A 149 2.97 -6.39 -9.79
C LYS A 149 1.48 -6.44 -10.14
N MET A 150 0.70 -7.30 -9.49
CA MET A 150 -0.74 -7.39 -9.71
C MET A 150 -1.45 -6.09 -9.30
N TYR A 151 -1.06 -5.50 -8.18
CA TYR A 151 -1.59 -4.23 -7.69
C TYR A 151 -1.37 -3.08 -8.66
N PHE A 152 -0.12 -2.81 -9.07
CA PHE A 152 0.16 -1.74 -10.01
C PHE A 152 -0.43 -2.02 -11.41
N HIS A 153 -0.53 -3.29 -11.81
CA HIS A 153 -1.21 -3.64 -13.04
C HIS A 153 -2.70 -3.31 -12.98
N TYR A 154 -3.38 -3.66 -11.88
CA TYR A 154 -4.80 -3.39 -11.67
C TYR A 154 -5.08 -1.87 -11.73
N TYR A 155 -4.33 -1.08 -10.96
CA TYR A 155 -4.50 0.38 -10.90
C TYR A 155 -4.01 1.12 -12.15
N GLY A 156 -3.19 0.47 -12.97
CA GLY A 156 -2.79 0.93 -14.31
C GLY A 156 -3.89 0.84 -15.37
N GLN A 157 -5.07 0.30 -15.06
CA GLN A 157 -6.17 0.15 -16.01
C GLN A 157 -7.22 1.26 -15.86
N LEU A 158 -7.65 1.85 -16.98
CA LEU A 158 -8.67 2.91 -17.00
C LEU A 158 -10.03 2.44 -16.45
N LEU A 159 -10.40 1.16 -16.63
CA LEU A 159 -11.66 0.63 -16.13
C LEU A 159 -11.76 0.74 -14.60
N HIS A 160 -10.68 0.45 -13.89
CA HIS A 160 -10.64 0.59 -12.43
C HIS A 160 -10.66 2.06 -12.02
N GLN A 161 -9.91 2.93 -12.69
CA GLN A 161 -9.97 4.38 -12.46
C GLN A 161 -11.38 4.93 -12.71
N GLN A 162 -12.08 4.44 -13.72
CA GLN A 162 -13.47 4.83 -14.00
C GLN A 162 -14.40 4.42 -12.86
N ASN A 163 -14.31 3.17 -12.36
CA ASN A 163 -15.13 2.72 -11.23
C ASN A 163 -14.95 3.64 -10.01
N MET A 164 -13.71 4.05 -9.77
CA MET A 164 -13.34 4.96 -8.69
C MET A 164 -13.89 6.38 -8.89
N LEU A 165 -13.81 6.91 -10.11
CA LEU A 165 -14.32 8.24 -10.47
C LEU A 165 -15.86 8.32 -10.51
N GLN A 166 -16.54 7.21 -10.81
CA GLN A 166 -18.00 7.12 -10.82
C GLN A 166 -18.62 7.06 -9.42
N ASP A 167 -17.80 6.77 -8.39
CA ASP A 167 -18.19 6.97 -7.00
C ASP A 167 -18.21 8.47 -6.69
N PHE A 168 -19.38 9.09 -6.94
CA PHE A 168 -19.59 10.52 -6.74
C PHE A 168 -19.50 10.95 -5.28
N VAL A 169 -19.79 10.06 -4.32
CA VAL A 169 -19.63 10.35 -2.89
C VAL A 169 -18.13 10.52 -2.60
N ARG A 170 -17.32 9.57 -3.06
CA ARG A 170 -15.86 9.62 -2.97
C ARG A 170 -15.30 10.86 -3.66
N THR A 171 -15.43 10.96 -4.97
CA THR A 171 -14.76 12.02 -5.75
C THR A 171 -15.34 13.40 -5.43
N GLY A 172 -16.65 13.50 -5.19
CA GLY A 172 -17.32 14.73 -4.80
C GLY A 172 -16.90 15.24 -3.42
N THR A 173 -16.68 14.36 -2.44
CA THR A 173 -16.21 14.78 -1.11
C THR A 173 -14.78 15.30 -1.16
N TYR A 174 -13.89 14.67 -1.93
CA TYR A 174 -12.55 15.20 -2.20
C TYR A 174 -12.59 16.56 -2.88
N TYR A 175 -13.41 16.70 -3.92
CA TYR A 175 -13.60 17.98 -4.60
C TYR A 175 -14.07 19.08 -3.63
N ALA A 176 -15.09 18.81 -2.82
CA ALA A 176 -15.60 19.74 -1.82
C ALA A 176 -14.54 20.08 -0.75
N ALA A 177 -13.82 19.08 -0.24
CA ALA A 177 -12.76 19.28 0.74
C ALA A 177 -11.66 20.23 0.24
N VAL A 178 -11.29 20.13 -1.04
CA VAL A 178 -10.30 21.01 -1.67
C VAL A 178 -10.89 22.40 -1.97
N MET A 179 -12.05 22.46 -2.64
CA MET A 179 -12.61 23.73 -3.11
C MET A 179 -13.12 24.63 -1.98
N GLU A 180 -13.72 24.06 -0.95
CA GLU A 180 -14.22 24.85 0.18
C GLU A 180 -13.10 25.30 1.13
N ASN A 181 -11.93 24.65 1.05
CA ASN A 181 -10.72 25.06 1.74
C ASN A 181 -9.69 25.67 0.79
N ARG A 182 -10.15 26.39 -0.25
CA ARG A 182 -9.29 27.00 -1.26
C ARG A 182 -8.11 27.79 -0.67
N SER A 183 -8.32 28.46 0.46
CA SER A 183 -7.28 29.22 1.20
C SER A 183 -6.08 28.36 1.63
N ASP A 184 -6.28 27.06 1.83
CA ASP A 184 -5.20 26.13 2.17
C ASP A 184 -4.36 25.82 0.92
N PHE A 185 -4.95 25.80 -0.27
CA PHE A 185 -4.28 25.40 -1.52
C PHE A 185 -3.72 26.58 -2.32
N GLU A 186 -4.32 27.76 -2.23
CA GLU A 186 -3.95 28.91 -3.07
C GLU A 186 -2.49 29.34 -2.85
N GLY A 187 -1.72 29.37 -3.93
CA GLY A 187 -0.29 29.73 -3.89
C GLY A 187 0.63 28.70 -3.22
N ARG A 188 0.11 27.51 -2.86
CA ARG A 188 0.85 26.44 -2.17
C ARG A 188 1.41 25.36 -3.09
N VAL A 189 2.38 24.61 -2.58
CA VAL A 189 2.89 23.38 -3.20
C VAL A 189 2.11 22.18 -2.67
N VAL A 190 1.63 21.34 -3.58
CA VAL A 190 0.83 20.16 -3.26
C VAL A 190 1.54 18.91 -3.78
N VAL A 191 1.51 17.83 -3.00
CA VAL A 191 1.92 16.49 -3.44
C VAL A 191 0.70 15.59 -3.44
N ASP A 192 0.41 14.99 -4.59
CA ASP A 192 -0.65 14.00 -4.79
C ASP A 192 -0.01 12.60 -4.84
N VAL A 193 -0.22 11.81 -3.78
CA VAL A 193 0.42 10.50 -3.61
C VAL A 193 -0.48 9.40 -4.16
N GLY A 194 0.02 8.61 -5.11
CA GLY A 194 -0.80 7.63 -5.82
C GLY A 194 -1.83 8.32 -6.70
N ALA A 195 -1.38 9.29 -7.50
CA ALA A 195 -2.24 10.24 -8.20
C ALA A 195 -3.25 9.56 -9.15
N GLY A 196 -3.02 8.31 -9.57
CA GLY A 196 -3.89 7.57 -10.47
C GLY A 196 -4.10 8.37 -11.75
N SER A 197 -5.37 8.65 -12.08
CA SER A 197 -5.73 9.50 -13.23
C SER A 197 -5.27 10.97 -13.13
N GLY A 198 -4.82 11.44 -11.97
CA GLY A 198 -4.44 12.84 -11.70
C GLY A 198 -5.63 13.74 -11.34
N ILE A 199 -6.79 13.19 -11.00
CA ILE A 199 -8.00 13.97 -10.71
C ILE A 199 -7.83 14.88 -9.49
N LEU A 200 -7.21 14.39 -8.41
CA LEU A 200 -6.98 15.17 -7.19
C LEU A 200 -5.95 16.29 -7.46
N SER A 201 -4.92 16.00 -8.26
CA SER A 201 -3.99 17.00 -8.76
C SER A 201 -4.69 18.13 -9.53
N LEU A 202 -5.66 17.79 -10.38
CA LEU A 202 -6.46 18.79 -11.11
C LEU A 202 -7.33 19.63 -10.15
N PHE A 203 -7.91 19.03 -9.11
CA PHE A 203 -8.65 19.78 -8.09
C PHE A 203 -7.73 20.74 -7.33
N ALA A 204 -6.54 20.31 -6.91
CA ALA A 204 -5.57 21.17 -6.26
C ALA A 204 -5.17 22.37 -7.16
N ALA A 205 -4.92 22.11 -8.45
CA ALA A 205 -4.64 23.18 -9.41
C ALA A 205 -5.82 24.14 -9.61
N GLN A 206 -7.06 23.63 -9.65
CA GLN A 206 -8.29 24.45 -9.73
C GLN A 206 -8.48 25.36 -8.49
N ALA A 207 -8.07 24.87 -7.31
CA ALA A 207 -8.08 25.64 -6.07
C ALA A 207 -6.97 26.71 -6.02
N GLY A 208 -6.10 26.77 -7.03
CA GLY A 208 -5.09 27.80 -7.16
C GLY A 208 -3.72 27.41 -6.59
N ALA A 209 -3.44 26.12 -6.42
CA ALA A 209 -2.08 25.64 -6.11
C ALA A 209 -1.05 26.29 -7.04
N ARG A 210 0.10 26.66 -6.46
CA ARG A 210 1.25 27.18 -7.19
C ARG A 210 1.85 26.08 -8.05
N HIS A 211 2.03 24.90 -7.47
CA HIS A 211 2.52 23.71 -8.16
C HIS A 211 1.98 22.44 -7.52
N VAL A 212 1.79 21.39 -8.31
CA VAL A 212 1.36 20.06 -7.87
C VAL A 212 2.32 19.00 -8.41
N TYR A 213 2.89 18.19 -7.53
CA TYR A 213 3.65 17.00 -7.87
C TYR A 213 2.74 15.77 -7.77
N ALA A 214 2.38 15.20 -8.91
CA ALA A 214 1.53 14.02 -9.01
C ALA A 214 2.40 12.76 -9.09
N VAL A 215 2.54 12.03 -7.99
CA VAL A 215 3.37 10.83 -7.91
C VAL A 215 2.51 9.59 -8.18
N GLU A 216 2.83 8.85 -9.25
CA GLU A 216 2.08 7.66 -9.65
C GLU A 216 3.04 6.54 -10.06
N ALA A 217 2.93 5.37 -9.44
CA ALA A 217 3.87 4.27 -9.64
C ALA A 217 3.51 3.38 -10.85
N SER A 218 2.23 3.28 -11.19
CA SER A 218 1.73 2.44 -12.27
C SER A 218 1.85 3.09 -13.65
N GLU A 219 1.46 2.34 -14.67
CA GLU A 219 1.32 2.85 -16.04
C GLU A 219 0.22 3.91 -16.19
N MET A 220 -0.61 4.12 -15.16
CA MET A 220 -1.60 5.20 -15.14
C MET A 220 -0.95 6.59 -15.23
N ALA A 221 0.34 6.75 -14.85
CA ALA A 221 1.08 8.00 -14.98
C ALA A 221 1.01 8.59 -16.41
N GLU A 222 1.06 7.76 -17.45
CA GLU A 222 0.97 8.21 -18.85
C GLU A 222 -0.44 8.71 -19.22
N HIS A 223 -1.47 8.09 -18.63
CA HIS A 223 -2.85 8.54 -18.78
C HIS A 223 -3.09 9.85 -18.01
N ALA A 224 -2.55 9.98 -16.80
CA ALA A 224 -2.60 11.21 -16.02
C ALA A 224 -1.97 12.38 -16.78
N GLN A 225 -0.77 12.17 -17.35
CA GLN A 225 -0.11 13.17 -18.20
C GLN A 225 -1.00 13.61 -19.37
N ARG A 226 -1.64 12.66 -20.08
CA ARG A 226 -2.57 12.99 -21.18
C ARG A 226 -3.79 13.79 -20.70
N LEU A 227 -4.39 13.40 -19.58
CA LEU A 227 -5.54 14.13 -19.02
C LEU A 227 -5.16 15.55 -18.60
N ILE A 228 -4.01 15.70 -17.93
CA ILE A 228 -3.48 16.98 -17.48
C ILE A 228 -3.15 17.89 -18.68
N CYS A 229 -2.47 17.37 -19.71
CA CYS A 229 -2.18 18.10 -20.94
C CYS A 229 -3.45 18.52 -21.70
N GLY A 230 -4.52 17.72 -21.61
CA GLY A 230 -5.84 18.07 -22.15
C GLY A 230 -6.53 19.23 -21.43
N ASN A 231 -6.01 19.65 -20.27
CA ASN A 231 -6.53 20.76 -19.46
C ASN A 231 -5.47 21.85 -19.28
N PRO A 232 -5.04 22.56 -20.35
CA PRO A 232 -3.85 23.41 -20.34
C PRO A 232 -3.90 24.57 -19.35
N SER A 233 -5.08 25.09 -19.00
CA SER A 233 -5.24 26.15 -18.00
C SER A 233 -4.84 25.73 -16.58
N LEU A 234 -4.85 24.42 -16.32
CA LEU A 234 -4.50 23.82 -15.02
C LEU A 234 -3.16 23.09 -15.12
N GLY A 235 -2.94 22.38 -16.22
CA GLY A 235 -1.82 21.44 -16.36
C GLY A 235 -0.43 22.06 -16.34
N GLN A 236 -0.30 23.35 -16.66
CA GLN A 236 0.98 24.07 -16.53
C GLN A 236 1.55 24.07 -15.10
N ARG A 237 0.71 23.80 -14.09
CA ARG A 237 1.09 23.77 -12.68
C ARG A 237 1.31 22.37 -12.15
N ILE A 238 1.15 21.33 -12.97
CA ILE A 238 1.16 19.93 -12.52
C ILE A 238 2.32 19.19 -13.19
N THR A 239 3.19 18.59 -12.39
CA THR A 239 4.26 17.70 -12.85
C THR A 239 3.92 16.27 -12.44
N VAL A 240 3.79 15.37 -13.43
CA VAL A 240 3.60 13.93 -13.16
C VAL A 240 4.95 13.25 -13.03
N ILE A 241 5.16 12.56 -11.91
CA ILE A 241 6.37 11.82 -11.59
C ILE A 241 6.03 10.34 -11.53
N LYS A 242 6.54 9.56 -12.50
CA LYS A 242 6.33 8.11 -12.52
C LYS A 242 7.31 7.43 -11.56
N GLY A 243 6.80 6.79 -10.53
CA GLY A 243 7.61 6.05 -9.55
C GLY A 243 6.90 5.83 -8.21
N LYS A 244 7.49 4.98 -7.37
CA LYS A 244 6.97 4.74 -6.02
C LYS A 244 7.34 5.89 -5.09
N VAL A 245 6.44 6.23 -4.18
CA VAL A 245 6.63 7.38 -3.27
C VAL A 245 7.82 7.20 -2.32
N GLU A 246 8.28 5.96 -2.13
CA GLU A 246 9.46 5.57 -1.35
C GLU A 246 10.79 5.75 -2.11
N GLU A 247 10.74 5.96 -3.43
CA GLU A 247 11.89 5.93 -4.34
C GLU A 247 12.11 7.27 -5.05
N VAL A 248 11.04 8.03 -5.32
CA VAL A 248 11.12 9.33 -6.00
C VAL A 248 11.72 10.40 -5.10
N GLU A 249 12.26 11.46 -5.71
CA GLU A 249 12.73 12.66 -5.04
C GLU A 249 11.98 13.88 -5.59
N LEU A 250 11.66 14.83 -4.71
CA LEU A 250 10.97 16.07 -5.06
C LEU A 250 11.92 17.27 -4.88
N PRO A 251 11.83 18.30 -5.73
CA PRO A 251 12.75 19.43 -5.69
C PRO A 251 12.50 20.37 -4.49
N GLU A 252 11.32 20.31 -3.87
CA GLU A 252 10.95 21.09 -2.70
C GLU A 252 9.95 20.34 -1.81
N LYS A 253 9.82 20.78 -0.55
CA LYS A 253 8.79 20.29 0.38
C LYS A 253 7.41 20.86 0.01
N ALA A 254 6.36 20.12 0.32
CA ALA A 254 4.98 20.48 0.08
C ALA A 254 4.33 21.13 1.30
N ASP A 255 3.44 22.09 1.07
CA ASP A 255 2.55 22.63 2.11
C ASP A 255 1.34 21.71 2.34
N ILE A 256 0.92 20.98 1.31
CA ILE A 256 -0.21 20.04 1.39
C ILE A 256 0.18 18.70 0.78
N LEU A 257 -0.18 17.63 1.46
CA LEU A 257 -0.11 16.28 0.96
C LEU A 257 -1.53 15.71 0.84
N ILE A 258 -1.98 15.50 -0.39
CA ILE A 258 -3.28 14.93 -0.73
C ILE A 258 -3.10 13.51 -1.24
N SER A 259 -4.00 12.62 -0.87
CA SER A 259 -4.01 11.25 -1.40
C SER A 259 -5.37 10.61 -1.15
N GLU A 260 -5.58 9.49 -1.81
CA GLU A 260 -6.62 8.55 -1.44
C GLU A 260 -6.03 7.18 -1.10
N PRO A 261 -5.54 7.01 0.13
CA PRO A 261 -4.85 5.79 0.54
C PRO A 261 -5.80 4.73 1.13
N MET A 262 -7.12 4.91 1.04
CA MET A 262 -8.10 4.07 1.73
C MET A 262 -8.44 2.80 0.92
N GLY A 263 -8.32 1.64 1.57
CA GLY A 263 -8.87 0.37 1.09
C GLY A 263 -10.11 -0.08 1.87
N THR A 264 -10.58 -1.30 1.61
CA THR A 264 -11.56 -1.99 2.47
C THR A 264 -11.10 -1.98 3.94
N LEU A 265 -11.99 -1.69 4.88
CA LEU A 265 -11.66 -1.49 6.30
C LEU A 265 -10.61 -0.37 6.53
N LEU A 266 -10.53 0.63 5.64
CA LEU A 266 -9.54 1.71 5.64
C LEU A 266 -8.10 1.28 5.31
N VAL A 267 -7.67 0.11 5.80
CA VAL A 267 -6.27 -0.31 5.82
C VAL A 267 -5.87 -1.30 4.72
N ASN A 268 -6.83 -1.95 4.05
CA ASN A 268 -6.50 -2.92 3.00
C ASN A 268 -5.64 -2.27 1.90
N GLU A 269 -4.85 -3.08 1.19
CA GLU A 269 -3.86 -2.64 0.20
C GLU A 269 -2.62 -1.94 0.77
N ARG A 270 -2.60 -1.68 2.10
CA ARG A 270 -1.46 -1.14 2.85
C ARG A 270 -0.95 0.22 2.32
N MET A 271 -1.79 0.96 1.59
CA MET A 271 -1.44 2.28 1.02
C MET A 271 -1.24 3.37 2.07
N LEU A 272 -1.79 3.22 3.27
CA LEU A 272 -1.56 4.14 4.39
C LEU A 272 -0.07 4.22 4.78
N GLU A 273 0.70 3.14 4.59
CA GLU A 273 2.14 3.13 4.85
C GLU A 273 2.86 4.11 3.92
N SER A 274 2.60 4.01 2.62
CA SER A 274 3.11 4.93 1.61
C SER A 274 2.66 6.37 1.87
N TYR A 275 1.43 6.58 2.36
CA TYR A 275 0.92 7.90 2.73
C TYR A 275 1.68 8.55 3.90
N VAL A 276 1.94 7.77 4.95
CA VAL A 276 2.73 8.20 6.12
C VAL A 276 4.20 8.42 5.76
N ILE A 277 4.79 7.55 4.93
CA ILE A 277 6.14 7.79 4.39
C ILE A 277 6.19 9.11 3.61
N ALA A 278 5.19 9.37 2.77
CA ALA A 278 5.14 10.57 1.96
C ALA A 278 5.04 11.84 2.82
N ARG A 279 4.29 11.81 3.93
CA ARG A 279 4.28 12.87 4.95
C ARG A 279 5.71 13.15 5.44
N ASP A 280 6.39 12.13 5.94
CA ASP A 280 7.72 12.28 6.54
C ASP A 280 8.76 12.78 5.52
N ARG A 281 8.66 12.30 4.27
CA ARG A 281 9.60 12.64 3.19
C ARG A 281 9.32 13.99 2.55
N PHE A 282 8.06 14.37 2.34
CA PHE A 282 7.72 15.48 1.44
C PHE A 282 6.94 16.60 2.09
N LEU A 283 6.25 16.39 3.21
CA LEU A 283 5.49 17.45 3.86
C LEU A 283 6.42 18.38 4.67
N ALA A 284 6.14 19.68 4.63
CA ALA A 284 6.76 20.65 5.52
C ALA A 284 6.23 20.48 6.97
N PRO A 285 6.96 20.93 8.01
CA PRO A 285 6.53 20.75 9.41
C PRO A 285 5.13 21.29 9.73
N ASP A 286 4.73 22.42 9.12
CA ASP A 286 3.40 23.03 9.29
C ASP A 286 2.43 22.67 8.14
N GLY A 287 2.79 21.66 7.34
CA GLY A 287 2.00 21.23 6.22
C GLY A 287 0.74 20.47 6.64
N LYS A 288 -0.24 20.40 5.74
CA LYS A 288 -1.52 19.73 5.97
C LYS A 288 -1.66 18.44 5.19
N MET A 289 -2.39 17.49 5.77
CA MET A 289 -2.74 16.23 5.13
C MET A 289 -4.23 16.18 4.80
N PHE A 290 -4.54 15.77 3.56
CA PHE A 290 -5.89 15.57 3.06
C PHE A 290 -6.02 14.13 2.53
N PRO A 291 -6.62 13.19 3.29
CA PRO A 291 -7.24 13.33 4.61
C PRO A 291 -6.23 13.44 5.78
N THR A 292 -6.69 13.99 6.90
CA THR A 292 -5.90 14.21 8.13
C THR A 292 -6.02 13.05 9.11
N THR A 293 -7.21 12.46 9.21
CA THR A 293 -7.52 11.43 10.21
C THR A 293 -8.42 10.38 9.60
N GLY A 294 -8.21 9.11 9.95
CA GLY A 294 -9.13 8.01 9.67
C GLY A 294 -9.73 7.44 10.94
N ARG A 295 -10.97 6.95 10.85
CA ARG A 295 -11.65 6.23 11.94
C ARG A 295 -12.17 4.90 11.43
N ILE A 296 -11.81 3.81 12.09
CA ILE A 296 -12.43 2.51 11.88
C ILE A 296 -13.55 2.39 12.88
N HIS A 297 -14.79 2.38 12.41
CA HIS A 297 -15.98 2.17 13.23
C HIS A 297 -16.30 0.68 13.31
N MET A 298 -16.79 0.24 14.47
CA MET A 298 -17.10 -1.15 14.74
C MET A 298 -18.39 -1.25 15.56
N ALA A 299 -19.26 -2.18 15.21
CA ALA A 299 -20.44 -2.52 15.99
C ALA A 299 -20.79 -4.01 15.81
N PRO A 300 -21.18 -4.72 16.88
CA PRO A 300 -21.73 -6.06 16.74
C PRO A 300 -23.05 -6.04 15.95
N PHE A 301 -23.31 -7.08 15.17
CA PHE A 301 -24.51 -7.19 14.35
C PHE A 301 -25.22 -8.54 14.50
N SER A 302 -26.49 -8.58 14.13
CA SER A 302 -27.33 -9.77 14.08
C SER A 302 -27.96 -9.91 12.69
N ASP A 303 -27.44 -10.83 11.88
CA ASP A 303 -27.97 -11.16 10.54
C ASP A 303 -27.98 -12.69 10.34
N GLU A 304 -29.12 -13.31 10.67
CA GLU A 304 -29.33 -14.75 10.51
C GLU A 304 -29.23 -15.18 9.04
N TYR A 305 -29.74 -14.34 8.13
CA TYR A 305 -29.79 -14.66 6.71
C TYR A 305 -28.37 -14.78 6.14
N LEU A 306 -27.50 -13.82 6.45
CA LEU A 306 -26.10 -13.89 6.05
C LEU A 306 -25.41 -15.14 6.61
N TYR A 307 -25.59 -15.40 7.91
CA TYR A 307 -24.96 -16.54 8.57
C TYR A 307 -25.35 -17.87 7.91
N VAL A 308 -26.66 -18.05 7.66
CA VAL A 308 -27.19 -19.25 6.98
C VAL A 308 -26.72 -19.32 5.53
N GLU A 309 -26.67 -18.19 4.80
CA GLU A 309 -26.14 -18.14 3.43
C GLU A 309 -24.69 -18.65 3.38
N MET A 310 -23.83 -18.23 4.32
CA MET A 310 -22.43 -18.67 4.40
C MET A 310 -22.33 -20.14 4.81
N ALA A 311 -23.04 -20.56 5.85
CA ALA A 311 -23.04 -21.94 6.31
C ALA A 311 -23.54 -22.92 5.22
N ASN A 312 -24.56 -22.52 4.46
CA ASN A 312 -25.14 -23.34 3.40
C ASN A 312 -24.18 -23.62 2.24
N LYS A 313 -23.23 -22.73 1.96
CA LYS A 313 -22.20 -22.99 0.93
C LYS A 313 -21.36 -24.23 1.26
N ALA A 314 -21.11 -24.48 2.55
CA ALA A 314 -20.38 -25.67 2.99
C ALA A 314 -21.17 -26.96 2.79
N LEU A 315 -22.52 -26.91 2.75
CA LEU A 315 -23.37 -28.11 2.63
C LEU A 315 -23.13 -28.89 1.33
N PHE A 316 -22.63 -28.25 0.27
CA PHE A 316 -22.19 -28.95 -0.94
C PHE A 316 -21.22 -30.10 -0.61
N TRP A 317 -20.34 -29.90 0.37
CA TRP A 317 -19.36 -30.89 0.77
C TRP A 317 -19.93 -31.99 1.66
N GLN A 318 -21.21 -31.95 2.06
CA GLN A 318 -21.85 -33.02 2.84
C GLN A 318 -22.38 -34.18 1.97
N GLN A 319 -22.10 -34.19 0.68
CA GLN A 319 -22.54 -35.24 -0.23
C GLN A 319 -21.72 -36.53 -0.07
N HIS A 320 -22.37 -37.62 0.35
CA HIS A 320 -21.76 -38.95 0.44
C HIS A 320 -21.53 -39.63 -0.92
N ASN A 321 -22.18 -39.15 -1.98
CA ASN A 321 -22.09 -39.75 -3.32
C ASN A 321 -22.18 -38.68 -4.42
N PHE A 322 -21.07 -38.00 -4.68
CA PHE A 322 -20.87 -37.13 -5.82
C PHE A 322 -20.17 -37.90 -6.94
N PHE A 323 -20.95 -38.42 -7.89
CA PHE A 323 -20.45 -39.29 -8.98
C PHE A 323 -19.63 -40.50 -8.48
N GLY A 324 -20.05 -41.13 -7.38
CA GLY A 324 -19.35 -42.26 -6.76
C GLY A 324 -18.27 -41.88 -5.73
N VAL A 325 -18.13 -40.59 -5.40
CA VAL A 325 -17.11 -40.08 -4.47
C VAL A 325 -17.77 -39.44 -3.24
N ASP A 326 -17.32 -39.79 -2.03
CA ASP A 326 -17.73 -39.15 -0.79
C ASP A 326 -16.94 -37.84 -0.57
N LEU A 327 -17.63 -36.70 -0.55
CA LEU A 327 -17.03 -35.37 -0.35
C LEU A 327 -16.96 -34.94 1.12
N THR A 328 -17.64 -35.65 2.03
CA THR A 328 -17.76 -35.28 3.45
C THR A 328 -16.44 -35.07 4.20
N PRO A 329 -15.33 -35.76 3.87
CA PRO A 329 -14.04 -35.48 4.52
C PRO A 329 -13.55 -34.04 4.37
N LEU A 330 -14.03 -33.28 3.37
CA LEU A 330 -13.62 -31.88 3.13
C LEU A 330 -14.60 -30.84 3.72
N HIS A 331 -15.74 -31.26 4.27
CA HIS A 331 -16.76 -30.34 4.80
C HIS A 331 -16.21 -29.39 5.87
N GLY A 332 -15.45 -29.89 6.84
CA GLY A 332 -14.90 -29.05 7.92
C GLY A 332 -13.96 -27.97 7.40
N SER A 333 -13.07 -28.31 6.46
CA SER A 333 -12.15 -27.36 5.82
C SER A 333 -12.90 -26.32 5.00
N ALA A 334 -13.93 -26.72 4.25
CA ALA A 334 -14.77 -25.81 3.48
C ALA A 334 -15.55 -24.84 4.38
N PHE A 335 -16.17 -25.35 5.45
CA PHE A 335 -16.88 -24.54 6.44
C PHE A 335 -15.95 -23.48 7.05
N GLN A 336 -14.77 -23.88 7.52
CA GLN A 336 -13.78 -22.94 8.05
C GLN A 336 -13.31 -21.94 6.99
N GLY A 337 -13.14 -22.38 5.74
CA GLY A 337 -12.78 -21.52 4.61
C GLY A 337 -13.81 -20.42 4.38
N TYR A 338 -15.10 -20.74 4.31
CA TYR A 338 -16.15 -19.73 4.13
C TYR A 338 -16.21 -18.72 5.29
N PHE A 339 -16.07 -19.16 6.54
CA PHE A 339 -16.06 -18.26 7.70
C PHE A 339 -14.73 -17.51 7.89
N SER A 340 -13.68 -17.86 7.16
CA SER A 340 -12.43 -17.08 7.10
C SER A 340 -12.47 -15.92 6.10
N GLN A 341 -13.55 -15.80 5.32
CA GLN A 341 -13.74 -14.68 4.40
C GLN A 341 -14.60 -13.62 5.06
N PRO A 342 -14.10 -12.39 5.25
CA PRO A 342 -14.97 -11.30 5.66
C PRO A 342 -15.87 -10.92 4.48
N VAL A 343 -17.07 -10.44 4.78
CA VAL A 343 -18.09 -10.11 3.76
C VAL A 343 -18.08 -8.62 3.50
N VAL A 344 -18.05 -8.22 2.23
CA VAL A 344 -18.12 -6.82 1.80
C VAL A 344 -19.46 -6.58 1.12
N ASP A 345 -20.32 -5.79 1.74
CA ASP A 345 -21.60 -5.34 1.18
C ASP A 345 -22.22 -4.16 1.94
N ALA A 346 -23.29 -3.59 1.35
CA ALA A 346 -24.14 -2.63 2.03
C ALA A 346 -25.19 -3.37 2.87
N PHE A 347 -25.39 -2.94 4.11
CA PHE A 347 -26.39 -3.53 5.00
C PHE A 347 -27.23 -2.47 5.74
N ASP A 348 -28.38 -2.90 6.25
CA ASP A 348 -29.29 -2.04 6.99
C ASP A 348 -28.74 -1.76 8.41
N PRO A 349 -28.56 -0.50 8.83
CA PRO A 349 -28.03 -0.17 10.15
C PRO A 349 -28.89 -0.71 11.32
N ARG A 350 -30.15 -1.09 11.09
CA ARG A 350 -31.01 -1.74 12.09
C ARG A 350 -30.52 -3.14 12.50
N LEU A 351 -29.61 -3.75 11.74
CA LEU A 351 -28.97 -5.02 12.09
C LEU A 351 -27.91 -4.86 13.20
N LEU A 352 -27.48 -3.64 13.49
CA LEU A 352 -26.54 -3.36 14.58
C LEU A 352 -27.22 -3.54 15.94
N ILE A 353 -26.53 -4.20 16.86
CA ILE A 353 -27.11 -4.52 18.18
C ILE A 353 -26.68 -3.53 19.27
N SER A 354 -25.75 -2.62 18.97
CA SER A 354 -25.31 -1.56 19.86
C SER A 354 -24.93 -0.32 19.04
N PRO A 355 -24.83 0.87 19.68
CA PRO A 355 -24.12 1.99 19.10
C PRO A 355 -22.68 1.59 18.71
N PRO A 356 -22.13 2.16 17.62
CA PRO A 356 -20.76 1.88 17.23
C PRO A 356 -19.74 2.53 18.14
N THR A 357 -18.59 1.88 18.26
CA THR A 357 -17.35 2.51 18.75
C THR A 357 -16.42 2.76 17.56
N TYR A 358 -15.32 3.51 17.75
CA TYR A 358 -14.33 3.71 16.72
C TYR A 358 -12.89 3.72 17.25
N HIS A 359 -11.96 3.31 16.40
CA HIS A 359 -10.52 3.46 16.59
C HIS A 359 -10.00 4.55 15.64
N THR A 360 -9.17 5.45 16.14
CA THR A 360 -8.68 6.61 15.38
C THR A 360 -7.25 6.41 14.93
N LEU A 361 -6.99 6.65 13.64
CA LEU A 361 -5.66 6.72 13.05
C LEU A 361 -5.38 8.18 12.67
N ASP A 362 -4.47 8.82 13.39
CA ASP A 362 -4.04 10.19 13.09
C ASP A 362 -2.86 10.15 12.10
N PHE A 363 -3.14 10.45 10.84
CA PHE A 363 -2.13 10.40 9.78
C PHE A 363 -1.05 11.47 9.96
N THR A 364 -1.27 12.50 10.78
CA THR A 364 -0.29 13.58 11.00
C THR A 364 0.84 13.19 11.94
N SER A 365 0.58 12.29 12.89
CA SER A 365 1.54 11.92 13.93
C SER A 365 1.90 10.43 13.96
N MET A 366 1.06 9.56 13.40
CA MET A 366 1.29 8.12 13.49
C MET A 366 2.57 7.70 12.76
N LYS A 367 3.24 6.70 13.28
CA LYS A 367 4.38 6.08 12.61
C LYS A 367 3.92 4.98 11.68
N GLU A 368 4.74 4.73 10.67
CA GLU A 368 4.49 3.66 9.71
C GLU A 368 4.39 2.29 10.41
N GLU A 369 5.23 2.03 11.43
CA GLU A 369 5.27 0.73 12.12
C GLU A 369 3.97 0.41 12.88
N GLU A 370 3.21 1.43 13.27
CA GLU A 370 1.92 1.27 13.93
C GLU A 370 0.84 0.69 12.98
N LEU A 371 1.07 0.71 11.67
CA LEU A 371 0.20 0.07 10.69
C LEU A 371 0.48 -1.42 10.54
N TYR A 372 1.61 -1.95 11.02
CA TYR A 372 1.91 -3.38 10.85
C TYR A 372 1.05 -4.27 11.74
N GLU A 373 0.70 -3.76 12.93
CA GLU A 373 -0.11 -4.45 13.91
C GLU A 373 -1.06 -3.43 14.55
N ILE A 374 -2.35 -3.53 14.22
CA ILE A 374 -3.38 -2.64 14.77
C ILE A 374 -4.22 -3.45 15.75
N ASP A 375 -4.14 -3.08 17.02
CA ASP A 375 -4.83 -3.76 18.09
C ASP A 375 -5.93 -2.91 18.71
N ILE A 376 -7.18 -3.35 18.58
CA ILE A 376 -8.35 -2.60 19.00
C ILE A 376 -9.14 -3.41 20.05
N PRO A 377 -9.14 -2.99 21.32
CA PRO A 377 -10.02 -3.58 22.33
C PRO A 377 -11.48 -3.24 22.03
N LEU A 378 -12.36 -4.23 22.19
CA LEU A 378 -13.78 -4.10 21.93
C LEU A 378 -14.55 -4.09 23.25
N SER A 379 -15.49 -3.16 23.39
CA SER A 379 -16.45 -3.10 24.49
C SER A 379 -17.75 -2.47 24.00
N PHE A 380 -18.84 -3.22 24.13
CA PHE A 380 -20.17 -2.86 23.68
C PHE A 380 -21.21 -3.26 24.72
N VAL A 381 -22.36 -2.59 24.71
CA VAL A 381 -23.53 -2.97 25.49
C VAL A 381 -24.65 -3.31 24.51
N ALA A 382 -25.13 -4.55 24.56
CA ALA A 382 -26.21 -5.00 23.71
C ALA A 382 -27.50 -4.23 24.01
N SER A 383 -28.09 -3.58 23.02
CA SER A 383 -29.34 -2.82 23.16
C SER A 383 -30.57 -3.73 23.12
N VAL A 384 -30.43 -4.94 22.55
CA VAL A 384 -31.49 -5.92 22.37
C VAL A 384 -30.99 -7.33 22.70
N GLY A 385 -31.90 -8.21 23.13
CA GLY A 385 -31.59 -9.64 23.25
C GLY A 385 -31.65 -10.31 21.89
N THR A 386 -30.55 -10.90 21.44
CA THR A 386 -30.45 -11.53 20.11
C THR A 386 -29.23 -12.45 20.00
N ARG A 387 -29.08 -13.10 18.83
CA ARG A 387 -27.89 -13.83 18.43
C ARG A 387 -26.93 -12.91 17.66
N VAL A 388 -25.75 -12.68 18.22
CA VAL A 388 -24.68 -11.87 17.64
C VAL A 388 -23.92 -12.72 16.63
N HIS A 389 -24.02 -12.33 15.36
CA HIS A 389 -23.43 -13.07 14.24
C HIS A 389 -22.00 -12.63 13.93
N GLY A 390 -21.56 -11.47 14.43
CA GLY A 390 -20.20 -11.00 14.25
C GLY A 390 -20.03 -9.52 14.50
N LEU A 391 -18.97 -8.97 13.92
CA LEU A 391 -18.60 -7.55 14.00
C LEU A 391 -18.73 -6.90 12.62
N ALA A 392 -19.49 -5.82 12.52
CA ALA A 392 -19.56 -4.98 11.34
C ALA A 392 -18.59 -3.81 11.51
N CYS A 393 -17.87 -3.49 10.44
CA CYS A 393 -16.87 -2.46 10.41
C CYS A 393 -17.04 -1.57 9.17
N TRP A 394 -16.77 -0.29 9.34
CA TRP A 394 -16.72 0.72 8.27
C TRP A 394 -15.73 1.79 8.66
N PHE A 395 -15.53 2.79 7.80
CA PHE A 395 -14.62 3.88 8.12
C PHE A 395 -15.13 5.25 7.72
N ASP A 396 -14.59 6.24 8.43
CA ASP A 396 -14.73 7.65 8.10
C ASP A 396 -13.32 8.26 7.96
N VAL A 397 -13.16 9.23 7.06
CA VAL A 397 -11.93 10.04 6.98
C VAL A 397 -12.27 11.53 7.06
N LEU A 398 -11.45 12.27 7.80
CA LEU A 398 -11.59 13.70 8.02
C LEU A 398 -10.59 14.46 7.15
N PHE A 399 -11.10 15.43 6.40
CA PHE A 399 -10.33 16.50 5.79
C PHE A 399 -10.39 17.73 6.71
N ASN A 400 -9.35 17.95 7.50
CA ASN A 400 -9.31 19.02 8.51
C ASN A 400 -8.81 20.35 7.90
N GLY A 401 -9.60 20.90 6.97
CA GLY A 401 -9.28 22.17 6.32
C GLY A 401 -9.45 23.39 7.23
N SER A 402 -8.78 24.51 6.92
CA SER A 402 -8.83 25.73 7.76
C SER A 402 -10.20 26.39 7.79
N THR A 403 -10.96 26.27 6.70
CA THR A 403 -12.26 26.95 6.56
C THR A 403 -13.40 26.03 6.99
N VAL A 404 -13.41 24.79 6.49
CA VAL A 404 -14.46 23.80 6.74
C VAL A 404 -13.85 22.41 6.93
N GLN A 405 -14.29 21.71 7.97
CA GLN A 405 -14.02 20.28 8.16
C GLN A 405 -14.99 19.44 7.32
N ARG A 406 -14.46 18.49 6.55
CA ARG A 406 -15.27 17.57 5.74
C ARG A 406 -15.01 16.12 6.11
N TRP A 407 -16.08 15.35 6.24
CA TRP A 407 -16.02 13.91 6.49
C TRP A 407 -16.47 13.15 5.25
N LEU A 408 -15.67 12.18 4.83
CA LEU A 408 -16.11 11.11 3.94
C LEU A 408 -16.43 9.92 4.82
N THR A 409 -17.66 9.42 4.75
CA THR A 409 -18.13 8.28 5.55
C THR A 409 -18.55 7.12 4.66
N THR A 410 -18.25 5.91 5.12
CA THR A 410 -18.74 4.65 4.53
C THR A 410 -19.78 3.97 5.45
N ALA A 411 -20.35 4.70 6.41
CA ALA A 411 -21.28 4.16 7.39
C ALA A 411 -22.53 3.50 6.77
N PRO A 412 -23.06 2.43 7.39
CA PRO A 412 -24.32 1.83 6.93
C PRO A 412 -25.47 2.84 7.04
N GLY A 413 -26.31 2.90 6.02
CA GLY A 413 -27.40 3.87 5.91
C GLY A 413 -27.01 5.21 5.26
N SER A 414 -25.72 5.50 5.09
CA SER A 414 -25.23 6.59 4.23
C SER A 414 -25.27 6.19 2.74
N PRO A 415 -25.20 7.16 1.80
CA PRO A 415 -25.02 6.85 0.39
C PRO A 415 -23.85 5.89 0.15
N THR A 416 -24.12 4.82 -0.59
CA THR A 416 -23.14 3.73 -0.76
C THR A 416 -21.94 4.18 -1.59
N THR A 417 -20.75 3.89 -1.07
CA THR A 417 -19.46 4.01 -1.77
C THR A 417 -19.01 2.65 -2.29
N HIS A 418 -18.06 2.61 -3.23
CA HIS A 418 -17.51 1.35 -3.74
C HIS A 418 -16.80 0.48 -2.68
N TRP A 419 -16.37 1.07 -1.56
CA TRP A 419 -15.79 0.32 -0.43
C TRP A 419 -16.81 -0.53 0.34
N TYR A 420 -18.10 -0.17 0.28
CA TYR A 420 -19.16 -0.75 1.11
C TYR A 420 -18.79 -0.81 2.60
N GLN A 421 -19.37 -1.74 3.36
CA GLN A 421 -18.96 -2.05 4.72
C GLN A 421 -18.39 -3.48 4.78
N LEU A 422 -17.60 -3.76 5.82
CA LEU A 422 -17.05 -5.09 6.09
C LEU A 422 -17.83 -5.76 7.22
N ARG A 423 -18.14 -7.06 7.09
CA ARG A 423 -18.76 -7.87 8.15
C ARG A 423 -17.91 -9.10 8.41
N CYS A 424 -17.33 -9.18 9.60
CA CYS A 424 -16.58 -10.33 10.09
C CYS A 424 -17.56 -11.28 10.79
N VAL A 425 -17.95 -12.37 10.11
CA VAL A 425 -18.93 -13.33 10.62
C VAL A 425 -18.24 -14.37 11.49
N LEU A 426 -18.78 -14.62 12.69
CA LEU A 426 -18.29 -15.64 13.60
C LEU A 426 -18.85 -17.01 13.19
N SER A 427 -18.01 -18.04 13.20
CA SER A 427 -18.45 -19.43 12.95
C SER A 427 -19.42 -19.93 14.02
N GLN A 428 -19.22 -19.49 15.27
CA GLN A 428 -20.11 -19.71 16.40
C GLN A 428 -20.69 -18.36 16.88
N PRO A 429 -21.96 -18.06 16.57
CA PRO A 429 -22.63 -16.86 17.06
C PRO A 429 -22.75 -16.83 18.59
N LEU A 430 -22.80 -15.63 19.18
CA LEU A 430 -22.98 -15.45 20.63
C LEU A 430 -24.44 -15.14 20.96
N TYR A 431 -24.96 -15.64 22.07
CA TYR A 431 -26.28 -15.25 22.57
C TYR A 431 -26.15 -14.16 23.64
N VAL A 432 -26.86 -13.05 23.47
CA VAL A 432 -26.85 -11.93 24.42
C VAL A 432 -28.25 -11.47 24.78
N MET A 433 -28.41 -10.90 25.97
CA MET A 433 -29.59 -10.22 26.46
C MET A 433 -29.43 -8.70 26.36
N ALA A 434 -30.54 -7.96 26.34
CA ALA A 434 -30.50 -6.51 26.40
C ALA A 434 -29.80 -6.04 27.70
N GLY A 435 -28.90 -5.08 27.58
CA GLY A 435 -28.03 -4.56 28.63
C GLY A 435 -26.73 -5.35 28.83
N GLN A 436 -26.59 -6.54 28.25
CA GLN A 436 -25.42 -7.39 28.44
C GLN A 436 -24.17 -6.82 27.75
N GLU A 437 -23.04 -6.85 28.46
CA GLU A 437 -21.77 -6.40 27.93
C GLU A 437 -21.13 -7.44 27.01
N ILE A 438 -20.64 -6.98 25.86
CA ILE A 438 -19.87 -7.75 24.90
C ILE A 438 -18.47 -7.14 24.87
N THR A 439 -17.46 -7.95 25.15
CA THR A 439 -16.06 -7.52 25.10
C THR A 439 -15.26 -8.34 24.11
N GLY A 440 -14.08 -7.86 23.72
CA GLY A 440 -13.28 -8.59 22.77
C GLY A 440 -12.05 -7.84 22.30
N ARG A 441 -11.54 -8.28 21.15
CA ARG A 441 -10.35 -7.72 20.51
C ARG A 441 -10.47 -7.89 19.01
N LEU A 442 -10.30 -6.81 18.26
CA LEU A 442 -10.10 -6.83 16.82
C LEU A 442 -8.63 -6.52 16.57
N HIS A 443 -7.89 -7.52 16.10
CA HIS A 443 -6.45 -7.44 15.93
C HIS A 443 -6.09 -7.70 14.46
N LEU A 444 -5.49 -6.70 13.81
CA LEU A 444 -5.13 -6.72 12.39
C LEU A 444 -3.62 -6.84 12.26
N VAL A 445 -3.14 -7.87 11.56
CA VAL A 445 -1.71 -8.11 11.33
C VAL A 445 -1.40 -8.02 9.84
N ALA A 446 -0.56 -7.07 9.46
CA ALA A 446 -0.16 -6.86 8.07
C ALA A 446 0.71 -8.02 7.56
N HIS A 447 0.54 -8.40 6.29
CA HIS A 447 1.38 -9.42 5.65
C HIS A 447 1.82 -9.00 4.25
N SER A 448 2.75 -9.78 3.67
CA SER A 448 3.47 -9.43 2.44
C SER A 448 2.60 -9.41 1.19
N ALA A 449 1.40 -9.97 1.23
CA ALA A 449 0.46 -9.94 0.12
C ALA A 449 -0.33 -8.61 0.02
N GLN A 450 0.15 -7.52 0.64
CA GLN A 450 -0.50 -6.20 0.68
C GLN A 450 -1.88 -6.21 1.34
N SER A 451 -2.03 -6.93 2.45
CA SER A 451 -3.29 -6.96 3.19
C SER A 451 -3.05 -7.31 4.66
N TYR A 452 -4.14 -7.61 5.37
CA TYR A 452 -4.16 -7.92 6.79
C TYR A 452 -4.87 -9.24 7.06
N THR A 453 -4.32 -9.99 8.02
CA THR A 453 -5.04 -11.04 8.72
C THR A 453 -5.79 -10.42 9.89
N ILE A 454 -7.09 -10.72 9.95
CA ILE A 454 -7.99 -10.27 11.01
C ILE A 454 -8.14 -11.39 12.04
N TYR A 455 -7.73 -11.12 13.28
CA TYR A 455 -8.02 -11.94 14.45
C TYR A 455 -9.12 -11.25 15.25
N LEU A 456 -10.31 -11.83 15.23
CA LEU A 456 -11.46 -11.35 15.99
C LEU A 456 -11.71 -12.28 17.18
N THR A 457 -11.79 -11.71 18.37
CA THR A 457 -12.33 -12.38 19.56
C THR A 457 -13.50 -11.56 20.06
N MET A 458 -14.64 -12.21 20.31
CA MET A 458 -15.81 -11.60 20.95
C MET A 458 -16.31 -12.51 22.06
N SER A 459 -16.67 -11.91 23.18
CA SER A 459 -17.12 -12.60 24.37
C SER A 459 -18.31 -11.89 25.00
N ALA A 460 -19.33 -12.65 25.37
CA ALA A 460 -20.45 -12.14 26.17
C ALA A 460 -20.11 -12.32 27.65
N LYS A 461 -20.14 -11.24 28.44
CA LYS A 461 -19.91 -11.32 29.89
C LYS A 461 -21.09 -11.97 30.59
N MET A 462 -20.86 -12.58 31.76
CA MET A 462 -21.92 -13.09 32.61
C MET A 462 -22.90 -11.97 32.98
N TRP A 463 -24.18 -12.31 33.03
CA TRP A 463 -25.29 -11.37 33.20
C TRP A 463 -26.29 -11.90 34.22
N GLY A 464 -26.87 -11.01 35.04
CA GLY A 464 -27.94 -11.34 36.00
C GLY A 464 -27.54 -11.27 37.48
N VAL A 465 -28.55 -11.34 38.35
CA VAL A 465 -28.38 -11.28 39.81
C VAL A 465 -27.73 -12.58 40.30
N GLY A 466 -26.58 -12.47 40.97
CA GLY A 466 -25.82 -13.62 41.50
C GLY A 466 -24.72 -14.17 40.57
N ALA A 467 -24.57 -13.61 39.37
CA ALA A 467 -23.42 -13.90 38.51
C ALA A 467 -22.16 -13.21 39.02
N GLU A 468 -20.99 -13.85 38.89
CA GLU A 468 -19.70 -13.20 39.12
C GLU A 468 -19.54 -12.05 38.13
N GLN A 469 -19.65 -10.81 38.61
CA GLN A 469 -19.50 -9.63 37.77
C GLN A 469 -18.10 -9.61 37.15
N GLY A 470 -18.06 -9.65 35.82
CA GLY A 470 -16.81 -9.70 35.03
C GLY A 470 -16.46 -11.09 34.47
N GLY A 471 -17.16 -12.16 34.86
CA GLY A 471 -16.98 -13.49 34.25
C GLY A 471 -17.36 -13.52 32.77
N ILE A 472 -16.86 -14.49 32.01
CA ILE A 472 -17.18 -14.70 30.59
C ILE A 472 -18.14 -15.88 30.44
N LEU A 473 -19.28 -15.66 29.78
CA LEU A 473 -20.31 -16.69 29.55
C LEU A 473 -20.06 -17.48 28.26
N GLN A 474 -19.75 -16.77 27.17
CA GLN A 474 -19.52 -17.33 25.85
C GLN A 474 -18.36 -16.57 25.20
N THR A 475 -17.54 -17.26 24.43
CA THR A 475 -16.48 -16.68 23.60
C THR A 475 -16.50 -17.32 22.23
N SER A 476 -16.31 -16.49 21.21
CA SER A 476 -16.15 -16.92 19.83
C SER A 476 -14.98 -16.19 19.21
N THR A 477 -14.20 -16.91 18.40
CA THR A 477 -13.02 -16.38 17.74
C THR A 477 -13.07 -16.66 16.25
N GLY A 478 -12.47 -15.77 15.47
CA GLY A 478 -12.36 -15.88 14.02
C GLY A 478 -10.97 -15.43 13.56
N LYS A 479 -10.42 -16.18 12.61
CA LYS A 479 -9.28 -15.76 11.80
C LYS A 479 -9.79 -15.55 10.38
N LEU A 480 -9.75 -14.31 9.90
CA LEU A 480 -10.24 -13.93 8.57
C LEU A 480 -9.14 -13.29 7.73
N GLU A 481 -9.17 -13.49 6.42
CA GLU A 481 -8.23 -12.85 5.49
C GLU A 481 -8.88 -11.71 4.72
N LEU A 482 -8.31 -10.51 4.85
CA LEU A 482 -8.82 -9.31 4.18
C LEU A 482 -8.42 -9.23 2.70
N LYS A 483 -7.46 -10.05 2.24
CA LYS A 483 -6.97 -10.00 0.85
C LYS A 483 -8.03 -10.40 -0.17
N GLU A 484 -8.82 -11.41 0.16
CA GLU A 484 -9.85 -11.99 -0.72
C GLU A 484 -11.20 -12.04 -0.01
N PRO A 485 -11.83 -10.87 0.25
CA PRO A 485 -13.12 -10.84 0.90
C PRO A 485 -14.21 -11.36 -0.04
N TYR A 486 -15.31 -11.84 0.54
CA TYR A 486 -16.49 -12.20 -0.22
C TYR A 486 -17.32 -10.95 -0.51
N TYR A 487 -17.26 -10.46 -1.76
CA TYR A 487 -18.12 -9.37 -2.22
C TYR A 487 -19.54 -9.87 -2.47
N ARG A 488 -20.47 -9.47 -1.59
CA ARG A 488 -21.86 -9.89 -1.65
C ARG A 488 -22.69 -8.82 -2.34
N LEU A 489 -22.84 -8.95 -3.65
CA LEU A 489 -23.75 -8.11 -4.41
C LEU A 489 -25.19 -8.54 -4.11
N SER A 490 -25.94 -7.71 -3.39
CA SER A 490 -27.38 -7.88 -3.23
C SER A 490 -28.07 -7.66 -4.58
N GLN A 491 -28.08 -8.68 -5.43
CA GLN A 491 -29.07 -8.71 -6.51
C GLN A 491 -30.45 -8.79 -5.86
N PRO A 492 -31.45 -7.99 -6.29
CA PRO A 492 -32.83 -8.36 -6.02
C PRO A 492 -33.01 -9.76 -6.61
N GLN A 493 -33.44 -10.72 -5.78
CA GLN A 493 -33.66 -12.11 -6.20
C GLN A 493 -34.40 -12.10 -7.53
N SER A 494 -33.77 -12.61 -8.59
CA SER A 494 -34.46 -12.93 -9.83
C SER A 494 -35.53 -13.94 -9.47
N TYR A 495 -36.80 -13.54 -9.67
CA TYR A 495 -37.96 -14.42 -9.55
C TYR A 495 -37.62 -15.78 -10.17
N MET A 496 -37.62 -16.84 -9.34
CA MET A 496 -37.70 -18.18 -9.88
C MET A 496 -39.01 -18.26 -10.66
N LEU A 497 -38.92 -18.33 -11.98
CA LEU A 497 -40.00 -18.87 -12.78
C LEU A 497 -40.19 -20.32 -12.33
N GLN A 498 -41.20 -20.56 -11.49
CA GLN A 498 -41.80 -21.87 -11.36
C GLN A 498 -42.17 -22.34 -12.77
N GLN A 499 -41.36 -23.24 -13.33
CA GLN A 499 -41.81 -24.08 -14.42
C GLN A 499 -42.76 -25.13 -13.82
N ASP A 500 -44.02 -24.76 -13.65
CA ASP A 500 -45.10 -25.73 -13.68
C ASP A 500 -45.40 -26.05 -15.15
N GLN A 501 -45.11 -27.29 -15.58
CA GLN A 501 -46.11 -28.14 -16.23
C GLN A 501 -45.57 -29.54 -16.56
N GLN A 502 -46.05 -30.50 -15.77
CA GLN A 502 -46.70 -31.74 -16.22
C GLN A 502 -46.09 -32.48 -17.43
N GLN A 503 -45.42 -33.60 -17.15
CA GLN A 503 -45.58 -34.81 -17.97
C GLN A 503 -46.23 -35.91 -17.12
N GLN A 504 -47.55 -36.07 -17.31
CA GLN A 504 -48.22 -37.34 -17.09
C GLN A 504 -47.72 -38.34 -18.15
N GLN A 505 -47.23 -39.51 -17.75
CA GLN A 505 -47.52 -40.78 -18.44
C GLN A 505 -47.69 -41.92 -17.43
N LEU A 506 -48.66 -42.78 -17.75
CA LEU A 506 -49.50 -43.63 -16.91
C LEU A 506 -48.85 -44.93 -16.34
N PRO A 507 -49.51 -45.62 -15.39
CA PRO A 507 -49.07 -46.92 -14.87
C PRO A 507 -49.32 -48.05 -15.88
N SER A 508 -48.37 -48.99 -15.93
CA SER A 508 -48.44 -50.20 -16.75
C SER A 508 -49.50 -51.19 -16.24
N LEU A 509 -50.52 -51.44 -17.06
CA LEU A 509 -51.42 -52.59 -16.95
C LEU A 509 -50.78 -53.79 -17.67
N GLN A 510 -50.48 -54.86 -16.94
CA GLN A 510 -50.17 -56.17 -17.51
C GLN A 510 -51.48 -56.91 -17.87
N PRO A 511 -51.58 -57.57 -19.03
CA PRO A 511 -52.62 -58.55 -19.27
C PRO A 511 -52.21 -59.93 -18.74
N GLN A 512 -53.19 -60.60 -18.11
CA GLN A 512 -53.12 -62.00 -17.70
C GLN A 512 -53.03 -62.93 -18.92
N SER A 513 -52.18 -63.96 -18.78
CA SER A 513 -52.31 -65.27 -19.42
C SER A 513 -51.92 -66.33 -18.41
#